data_AF-A0A962Z3S8-F1
#
_entry.id   AF-A0A962Z3S8-F1
#
_cell.length_a   1.000
_cell.length_b   1.000
_cell.length_c   1.000
_cell.angle_alpha   90.00
_cell.angle_beta   90.00
_cell.angle_gamma   90.00
#
_symmetry.space_group_name_H-M   'P 1'
#
loop_
_entity.id
_entity.type
_entity.pdbx_description
1 polymer ?
#
loop_
_entity_poly.entity_id
_entity_poly.type
_entity_poly.pdbx_seq_one_letter_code
_entity_poly.pdbx_strand_id
1 'polypeptide(L)'
;GGRAALPAWIEYMKVALDGVAEQPLVMPPGIITVRIDPATGKRARADQPGTIFEVFRTGDVPQESAQRFSRTVRGVETINGGSSSAPTKDEDPF
;
A
#
# COMPACT_ATOMS: atom_id res chain seq x y z
N GLY A 1 -12.63 -9.02 31.04
CA GLY A 1 -12.01 -7.70 31.28
C GLY A 1 -13.00 -6.56 31.10
N GLY A 2 -13.31 -6.19 29.84
CA GLY A 2 -14.06 -4.97 29.52
C GLY A 2 -15.46 -4.83 30.13
N ARG A 3 -16.19 -5.93 30.36
CA ARG A 3 -17.54 -5.85 30.95
C ARG A 3 -17.56 -5.53 32.45
N ALA A 4 -16.50 -5.89 33.18
CA ALA A 4 -16.45 -5.74 34.64
C ALA A 4 -15.58 -4.56 35.09
N ALA A 5 -14.42 -4.36 34.46
CA ALA A 5 -13.45 -3.35 34.89
C ALA A 5 -13.61 -1.99 34.18
N LEU A 6 -14.04 -1.97 32.92
CA LEU A 6 -14.16 -0.71 32.16
C LEU A 6 -15.18 0.27 32.77
N PRO A 7 -16.37 -0.16 33.26
CA PRO A 7 -17.30 0.77 33.87
C PRO A 7 -16.71 1.49 35.09
N ALA A 8 -16.01 0.76 35.97
CA ALA A 8 -15.35 1.35 37.13
C ALA A 8 -14.25 2.35 36.72
N TRP A 9 -13.48 2.03 35.67
CA TRP A 9 -12.46 2.94 35.14
C TRP A 9 -13.07 4.23 34.57
N ILE A 10 -14.17 4.13 33.83
CA ILE A 10 -14.88 5.29 33.27
C ILE A 10 -15.37 6.22 34.40
N GLU A 11 -16.02 5.67 35.43
CA GLU A 11 -16.52 6.48 36.55
C GLU A 11 -15.39 7.19 37.31
N TYR A 12 -14.25 6.53 37.48
CA TYR A 12 -13.09 7.15 38.10
C TYR A 12 -12.49 8.27 37.22
N MET A 13 -12.24 8.00 35.94
CA MET A 13 -11.58 8.97 35.05
C MET A 13 -12.44 10.20 34.76
N LYS A 14 -13.77 10.09 34.78
CA LYS A 14 -14.69 11.23 34.69
C LYS A 14 -14.41 12.29 35.75
N VAL A 15 -14.15 11.87 36.99
CA VAL A 15 -13.86 12.78 38.10
C VAL A 15 -12.39 13.19 38.09
N ALA A 16 -11.48 12.25 37.83
CA ALA A 16 -10.05 12.50 37.87
C ALA A 16 -9.55 13.48 36.78
N LEU A 17 -10.24 13.53 35.63
CA LEU A 17 -9.92 14.43 34.52
C LEU A 17 -10.78 15.70 34.49
N ASP A 18 -11.65 15.93 35.48
CA ASP A 18 -12.45 17.15 35.53
C ASP A 18 -11.53 18.38 35.66
N GLY A 19 -11.71 19.34 34.75
CA GLY A 19 -10.85 20.54 34.64
C GLY A 19 -9.43 20.29 34.08
N VAL A 20 -9.08 19.05 33.69
CA VAL A 20 -7.79 18.76 33.06
C VAL A 20 -7.88 19.07 31.56
N ALA A 21 -7.04 19.98 31.07
CA ALA A 21 -7.00 20.31 29.65
C ALA A 21 -6.51 19.12 28.81
N GLU A 22 -7.14 18.90 27.66
CA GLU A 22 -6.68 17.89 26.70
C GLU A 22 -5.29 18.25 26.19
N GLN A 23 -4.36 17.29 26.28
CA GLN A 23 -3.03 17.43 25.71
C GLN A 23 -2.98 16.68 24.37
N PRO A 24 -2.66 17.36 23.26
CA PRO A 24 -2.53 16.67 21.98
C PRO A 24 -1.35 15.71 22.02
N LEU A 25 -1.52 14.54 21.40
CA LEU A 25 -0.45 13.58 21.22
C LEU A 25 0.59 14.14 20.25
N VAL A 26 1.82 14.30 20.73
CA VAL A 26 2.95 14.70 19.88
C VAL A 26 3.47 13.46 19.17
N MET A 27 3.46 13.48 17.84
CA MET A 27 3.99 12.39 17.04
C MET A 27 5.50 12.26 17.26
N PRO A 28 6.00 11.12 17.77
CA PRO A 28 7.43 10.93 17.95
C PRO A 28 8.12 10.74 16.60
N PRO A 29 9.46 10.97 16.53
CA PRO A 29 10.22 10.72 15.31
C PRO A 29 10.07 9.27 14.82
N GLY A 30 10.04 9.11 13.49
CA GLY A 30 9.92 7.80 12.86
C GLY A 30 8.50 7.25 12.77
N ILE A 31 7.49 7.99 13.26
CA ILE A 31 6.08 7.70 13.04
C ILE A 31 5.51 8.62 11.95
N ILE A 32 4.74 8.04 11.03
CA ILE A 32 4.13 8.73 9.88
C ILE A 32 2.67 8.32 9.71
N THR A 33 1.90 9.17 9.05
CA THR A 33 0.48 8.92 8.75
C THR A 33 0.32 8.68 7.25
N VAL A 34 -0.35 7.58 6.89
CA VAL A 34 -0.48 7.11 5.50
C VAL A 34 -1.94 6.82 5.17
N ARG A 35 -2.37 7.06 3.93
CA ARG A 35 -3.70 6.66 3.44
C ARG A 35 -3.72 5.17 3.10
N ILE A 36 -4.64 4.43 3.70
CA ILE A 36 -4.80 2.99 3.57
C ILE A 36 -6.22 2.67 3.09
N ASP A 37 -6.34 1.61 2.30
CA ASP A 37 -7.62 0.99 1.99
C ASP A 37 -8.05 0.10 3.17
N PRO A 38 -9.14 0.44 3.90
CA PRO A 38 -9.56 -0.31 5.08
C PRO A 38 -9.97 -1.76 4.77
N ALA A 39 -10.34 -2.07 3.52
CA ALA A 39 -10.70 -3.42 3.13
C ALA A 39 -9.48 -4.33 2.93
N THR A 40 -8.35 -3.78 2.49
CA THR A 40 -7.15 -4.56 2.14
C THR A 40 -5.97 -4.37 3.10
N GLY A 41 -5.98 -3.30 3.91
CA GLY A 41 -4.87 -2.91 4.78
C GLY A 41 -3.64 -2.40 4.01
N LYS A 42 -3.74 -2.19 2.69
CA LYS A 42 -2.64 -1.74 1.84
C LYS A 42 -2.67 -0.25 1.61
N ARG A 43 -1.52 0.33 1.25
CA ARG A 43 -1.46 1.75 0.89
C ARG A 43 -2.40 2.04 -0.26
N ALA A 44 -3.28 3.01 -0.04
CA ALA A 44 -4.26 3.41 -1.01
C ALA A 44 -3.62 4.22 -2.14
N ARG A 45 -4.24 4.15 -3.32
CA ARG A 45 -3.90 5.03 -4.44
C ARG A 45 -4.35 6.45 -4.16
N ALA A 46 -3.69 7.44 -4.76
CA ALA A 46 -3.98 8.86 -4.53
C ALA A 46 -5.46 9.22 -4.81
N ASP A 47 -6.03 8.61 -5.84
CA ASP A 47 -7.39 8.82 -6.36
C ASP A 47 -8.43 7.82 -5.83
N GLN A 48 -8.03 6.88 -4.97
CA GLN A 48 -8.95 5.88 -4.44
C GLN A 48 -9.93 6.52 -3.44
N PRO A 49 -11.26 6.38 -3.65
CA PRO A 49 -12.26 6.82 -2.67
C PRO A 49 -12.38 5.81 -1.52
N GLY A 50 -12.95 6.25 -0.38
CA GLY A 50 -13.21 5.37 0.76
C GLY A 50 -11.98 4.95 1.57
N THR A 51 -10.89 5.72 1.50
CA THR A 51 -9.64 5.45 2.22
C THR A 51 -9.65 6.08 3.61
N ILE A 52 -8.92 5.49 4.55
CA ILE A 52 -8.68 6.05 5.89
C ILE A 52 -7.22 6.45 6.08
N PHE A 53 -6.94 7.31 7.06
CA PHE A 53 -5.57 7.57 7.52
C PHE A 53 -5.23 6.65 8.68
N GLU A 54 -4.03 6.08 8.65
CA GLU A 54 -3.53 5.20 9.70
C GLU A 54 -2.06 5.52 10.02
N VAL A 55 -1.62 5.20 11.23
CA VAL A 55 -0.30 5.58 11.75
C VAL A 55 0.66 4.40 11.69
N PHE A 56 1.84 4.61 11.09
CA PHE A 56 2.88 3.58 10.91
C PHE A 56 4.24 4.06 11.35
N ARG A 57 5.12 3.11 11.69
CA ARG A 57 6.56 3.37 11.71
C ARG A 57 7.05 3.53 10.27
N THR A 58 8.06 4.38 10.07
CA THR A 58 8.56 4.75 8.73
C THR A 58 8.98 3.53 7.88
N GLY A 59 9.42 2.43 8.49
CA GLY A 59 9.79 1.19 7.81
C GLY A 59 8.67 0.16 7.62
N ASP A 60 7.52 0.33 8.29
CA ASP A 60 6.46 -0.69 8.37
C ASP A 60 5.21 -0.31 7.56
N VAL A 61 5.36 0.62 6.61
CA VAL A 61 4.24 1.04 5.75
C VAL A 61 3.86 -0.09 4.79
N PRO A 62 2.59 -0.49 4.73
CA PRO A 62 2.11 -1.46 3.76
C PRO A 62 2.36 -0.99 2.33
N GLN A 63 2.82 -1.88 1.45
CA GLN A 63 3.03 -1.55 0.04
C GLN A 63 1.69 -1.32 -0.67
N GLU A 64 1.71 -0.51 -1.72
CA GLU A 64 0.55 -0.37 -2.61
C GLU A 64 0.22 -1.73 -3.23
N SER A 65 -1.06 -2.03 -3.39
CA SER A 65 -1.45 -3.24 -4.12
C SER A 65 -0.92 -3.16 -5.55
N ALA A 66 -0.06 -4.09 -5.95
CA ALA A 66 0.35 -4.25 -7.33
C ALA A 66 -0.86 -4.67 -8.18
N GLN A 67 -1.62 -3.71 -8.70
CA GLN A 67 -2.55 -4.00 -9.78
C GLN A 67 -1.70 -4.35 -11.00
N ARG A 68 -1.83 -5.60 -11.48
CA ARG A 68 -1.23 -6.01 -12.74
C ARG A 68 -1.76 -5.05 -13.81
N PHE A 69 -0.91 -4.21 -14.36
CA PHE A 69 -1.23 -3.45 -15.56
C PHE A 69 -1.34 -4.45 -16.71
N SER A 70 -2.54 -4.94 -17.02
CA SER A 70 -2.81 -5.49 -18.34
C SER A 70 -2.85 -4.31 -19.31
N ARG A 71 -1.66 -3.90 -19.78
CA ARG A 71 -1.57 -3.03 -20.96
C ARG A 71 -2.01 -3.89 -22.14
N THR A 72 -3.31 -3.91 -22.43
CA THR A 72 -3.81 -4.34 -23.73
C THR A 72 -3.27 -3.32 -24.73
N VAL A 73 -2.11 -3.61 -25.31
CA VAL A 73 -1.69 -2.97 -26.55
C VAL A 73 -2.72 -3.41 -27.60
N ARG A 74 -3.70 -2.56 -27.88
CA ARG A 74 -4.54 -2.74 -29.07
C ARG A 74 -3.62 -2.61 -30.29
N GLY A 75 -3.49 -3.71 -31.01
CA GLY A 75 -3.21 -3.76 -32.45
C GLY A 75 -2.01 -2.97 -32.95
N VAL A 76 -0.83 -3.60 -32.94
CA VAL A 76 0.13 -3.47 -34.05
C VAL A 76 0.66 -4.86 -34.33
N GLU A 77 0.00 -5.58 -35.24
CA GLU A 77 0.66 -6.65 -35.98
C GLU A 77 1.54 -5.99 -37.05
N THR A 78 2.85 -6.15 -36.94
CA THR A 78 3.69 -6.17 -38.13
C THR A 78 4.66 -7.33 -37.96
N ILE A 79 4.32 -8.36 -38.73
CA ILE A 79 5.11 -9.55 -39.03
C ILE A 79 6.57 -9.17 -39.30
N ASN A 80 7.51 -9.80 -38.61
CA ASN A 80 8.81 -10.02 -39.22
C ASN A 80 9.33 -11.40 -38.81
N GLY A 81 9.26 -12.29 -39.79
CA GLY A 81 9.79 -13.63 -39.72
C GLY A 81 11.31 -13.59 -39.60
N GLY A 82 11.81 -14.41 -38.68
CA GLY A 82 13.22 -14.70 -38.53
C GLY A 82 13.37 -16.11 -38.02
N SER A 83 12.93 -17.10 -38.83
CA SER A 83 13.22 -18.49 -38.55
C SER A 83 14.69 -18.76 -38.84
N SER A 84 15.39 -19.19 -37.80
CA SER A 84 16.70 -19.79 -37.83
C SER A 84 16.70 -21.07 -38.70
N SER A 85 17.69 -21.21 -39.59
CA SER A 85 18.16 -22.51 -40.06
C SER A 85 19.64 -22.44 -40.44
N ALA A 86 20.37 -23.48 -40.03
CA ALA A 86 21.82 -23.64 -39.91
C ALA A 86 22.60 -23.72 -41.25
N PRO A 87 23.96 -23.73 -41.22
CA PRO A 87 24.83 -23.54 -42.38
C PRO A 87 25.24 -24.85 -43.06
N THR A 88 25.41 -24.84 -44.38
CA THR A 88 26.09 -25.83 -45.26
C THR A 88 25.88 -25.32 -46.70
N LYS A 89 26.79 -25.34 -47.67
CA LYS A 89 28.17 -25.79 -47.86
C LYS A 89 28.62 -25.12 -49.18
N ASP A 90 29.92 -24.87 -49.31
CA ASP A 90 30.74 -24.95 -50.53
C ASP A 90 30.20 -24.27 -51.83
N GLU A 91 30.90 -23.22 -52.30
CA GLU A 91 31.51 -23.09 -53.65
C GLU A 91 31.91 -21.62 -53.92
N ASP A 92 33.21 -21.33 -53.78
CA ASP A 92 33.92 -20.37 -54.66
C ASP A 92 33.91 -20.94 -56.09
N PRO A 93 33.95 -20.16 -57.20
CA PRO A 93 34.91 -19.06 -57.38
C PRO A 93 34.45 -17.85 -58.23
N PHE A 94 34.93 -16.66 -57.88
CA PHE A 94 35.68 -15.73 -58.75
C PHE A 94 36.25 -14.58 -57.90
#